data_AF-A0A527D011-F1
#
_entry.id   AF-A0A527D011-F1
#
_cell.length_a   1.000
_cell.length_b   1.000
_cell.length_c   1.000
_cell.angle_alpha   90.00
_cell.angle_beta   90.00
_cell.angle_gamma   90.00
#
_symmetry.space_group_name_H-M   'P 1'
#
loop_
_entity.id
_entity.type
_entity.pdbx_description
1 polymer ?
#
loop_
_entity_poly.entity_id
_entity_poly.type
_entity_poly.pdbx_seq_one_letter_code
_entity_poly.pdbx_strand_id
1 'polypeptide(L)' 'IQRRLADSKQGDPNTRKYLSEPPVQYRVAAGTAPQNELGEDEYKKERRLKKEAQGKKGSGWFDWMPSL' A
#
# COMPACT_ATOMS: atom_id res chain seq x y z
N ILE A 1 -36.31 -13.36 -20.28
CA ILE A 1 -37.17 -13.31 -19.07
C ILE A 1 -36.53 -14.04 -17.89
N GLN A 2 -36.00 -15.25 -18.08
CA GLN A 2 -35.36 -16.04 -17.01
C GLN A 2 -34.21 -15.33 -16.27
N ARG A 3 -33.34 -14.60 -16.99
CA ARG A 3 -32.25 -13.81 -16.37
C ARG A 3 -32.75 -12.80 -15.34
N ARG A 4 -33.85 -12.08 -15.66
CA ARG A 4 -34.48 -11.09 -14.77
C ARG A 4 -35.07 -11.72 -13.50
N LEU A 5 -35.60 -12.94 -13.59
CA LEU A 5 -36.15 -13.67 -12.44
C LEU A 5 -35.04 -14.18 -11.51
N ALA A 6 -33.90 -14.60 -12.07
CA ALA A 6 -32.72 -14.99 -11.29
C ALA A 6 -32.17 -13.81 -10.48
N ASP A 7 -31.98 -12.66 -11.12
CA ASP A 7 -31.47 -11.44 -10.48
C ASP A 7 -32.38 -10.92 -9.34
N SER A 8 -33.70 -11.18 -9.42
CA SER A 8 -34.66 -10.74 -8.39
C SER A 8 -34.67 -11.59 -7.12
N LYS A 9 -34.27 -12.86 -7.21
CA LYS A 9 -34.33 -13.80 -6.09
C LYS A 9 -33.00 -13.96 -5.37
N GLN A 10 -31.90 -13.74 -6.09
CA GLN A 10 -30.56 -13.98 -5.59
C GLN A 10 -29.67 -12.86 -6.14
N GLY A 11 -29.32 -11.90 -5.27
CA GLY A 11 -28.37 -10.85 -5.62
C GLY A 11 -27.07 -11.46 -6.12
N ASP A 12 -26.44 -10.82 -7.10
CA ASP A 12 -25.17 -11.27 -7.63
C ASP A 12 -24.08 -11.11 -6.57
N PRO A 13 -23.37 -12.19 -6.15
CA PRO A 13 -22.30 -12.09 -5.17
C PRO A 13 -21.12 -11.22 -5.64
N ASN A 14 -20.98 -10.99 -6.96
CA ASN A 14 -19.91 -10.16 -7.53
C ASN A 14 -20.33 -8.71 -7.78
N THR A 15 -21.62 -8.39 -7.88
CA THR A 15 -22.09 -7.04 -8.21
C THR A 15 -23.25 -6.60 -7.32
N ARG A 16 -23.11 -5.43 -6.71
CA ARG A 16 -24.16 -4.82 -5.87
C ARG A 16 -25.09 -4.01 -6.75
N LYS A 17 -26.40 -4.21 -6.62
CA LYS A 17 -27.42 -3.48 -7.38
C LYS A 17 -27.81 -2.17 -6.67
N TYR A 18 -27.90 -2.19 -5.34
CA TYR A 18 -28.17 -0.99 -4.53
C TYR A 18 -27.16 -0.85 -3.38
N LEU A 19 -26.84 0.39 -2.97
CA LEU A 19 -25.90 0.66 -1.86
C LEU A 19 -26.41 0.20 -0.48
N SER A 20 -27.72 -0.03 -0.35
CA SER A 20 -28.37 -0.52 0.87
C SER A 20 -28.27 -2.04 1.04
N GLU A 21 -27.94 -2.79 -0.02
CA GLU A 21 -27.82 -4.24 0.04
C GLU A 21 -26.48 -4.60 0.68
N PRO A 22 -26.43 -5.29 1.83
CA PRO A 22 -25.17 -5.71 2.42
C PRO A 22 -24.44 -6.61 1.41
N PRO A 23 -23.11 -6.50 1.29
CA PRO A 23 -22.38 -7.41 0.43
C PRO A 23 -22.59 -8.83 0.98
N VAL A 24 -22.93 -9.78 0.11
CA VAL A 24 -23.19 -11.18 0.51
C VAL A 24 -21.95 -11.78 1.21
N GLN A 25 -20.78 -11.26 0.86
CA GLN A 25 -19.50 -11.62 1.45
C GLN A 25 -18.96 -10.44 2.26
N TYR A 26 -18.40 -10.73 3.43
CA TYR A 26 -17.63 -9.75 4.18
C TYR A 26 -16.39 -9.32 3.39
N ARG A 27 -15.92 -8.09 3.62
CA ARG A 27 -14.62 -7.68 3.10
C ARG A 27 -13.54 -8.58 3.68
N VAL A 28 -12.78 -9.19 2.79
CA VAL A 28 -11.57 -9.95 3.12
C VAL A 28 -10.36 -9.23 2.55
N ALA A 29 -9.19 -9.45 3.14
CA ALA A 29 -7.94 -9.02 2.53
C ALA A 29 -7.80 -9.67 1.15
N ALA A 30 -7.27 -8.93 0.17
CA ALA A 30 -6.95 -9.51 -1.13
C ALA A 30 -5.95 -10.66 -0.94
N GLY A 31 -6.10 -11.76 -1.69
CA GLY A 31 -5.17 -12.89 -1.61
C GLY A 31 -3.72 -12.54 -1.98
N THR A 32 -3.54 -11.44 -2.70
CA THR A 32 -2.24 -10.87 -3.06
C THR A 32 -1.72 -9.85 -2.06
N ALA A 33 -2.43 -9.61 -0.96
CA ALA A 33 -1.95 -8.69 0.07
C ALA A 33 -0.71 -9.30 0.73
N PRO A 34 0.39 -8.52 0.88
CA PRO A 34 1.59 -9.01 1.53
C PRO A 34 1.26 -9.44 2.96
N GLN A 35 1.48 -10.72 3.25
CA GLN A 35 1.31 -11.30 4.58
C GLN A 35 2.68 -11.42 5.23
N ASN A 36 2.78 -11.08 6.51
CA ASN A 36 4.01 -11.16 7.30
C ASN A 36 5.14 -10.22 6.85
N GLU A 37 4.87 -9.24 5.99
CA GLU A 37 5.80 -8.15 5.70
C GLU A 37 5.71 -7.10 6.80
N LEU A 38 6.44 -7.31 7.89
CA LEU A 38 6.61 -6.29 8.91
C LEU A 38 7.57 -5.23 8.37
N GLY A 39 7.15 -3.96 8.38
CA GLY A 39 7.99 -2.84 7.97
C GLY A 39 9.30 -2.75 8.76
N GLU A 40 10.25 -1.96 8.28
CA GLU A 40 11.49 -1.71 9.03
C GLU A 40 11.18 -1.01 10.36
N ASP A 41 11.76 -1.53 11.45
CA ASP A 41 11.72 -0.89 12.75
C ASP A 41 12.30 0.53 12.67
N GLU A 42 11.65 1.48 13.35
CA GLU A 42 11.98 2.91 13.28
C GLU A 42 13.44 3.16 13.67
N TYR A 43 13.96 2.41 14.64
CA TYR A 43 15.36 2.49 15.04
C TYR A 43 16.33 2.17 13.89
N LYS A 44 16.04 1.13 13.09
CA LYS A 44 16.88 0.74 11.95
C LYS A 44 16.81 1.79 10.84
N LYS A 45 15.62 2.34 10.61
CA LYS A 45 15.39 3.43 9.65
C LYS A 45 16.18 4.68 10.01
N GLU A 46 16.13 5.12 11.27
CA GLU A 46 16.90 6.27 11.76
C GLU A 46 18.41 6.04 11.64
N ARG A 47 18.90 4.84 11.98
CA ARG A 47 20.31 4.49 11.84
C ARG A 47 20.76 4.51 10.37
N ARG A 48 19.93 4.01 9.45
CA ARG A 48 20.21 4.08 8.00
C ARG A 48 20.25 5.53 7.52
N LEU A 49 19.23 6.33 7.84
CA LEU A 49 19.15 7.75 7.47
C LEU A 49 20.34 8.55 8.03
N LYS A 50 20.76 8.27 9.27
CA LYS A 50 21.93 8.90 9.89
C LYS A 50 23.24 8.53 9.20
N LYS A 51 23.41 7.26 8.79
CA LYS A 51 24.58 6.81 8.02
C LYS A 51 24.61 7.46 6.63
N GLU A 52 23.49 7.51 5.93
CA GLU A 52 23.36 8.18 4.63
C GLU A 52 23.64 9.68 4.72
N ALA A 53 23.13 10.34 5.77
CA ALA A 53 23.42 11.73 6.03
C ALA A 53 24.91 11.96 6.33
N GLN A 54 25.57 11.06 7.08
CA GLN A 54 27.01 11.14 7.34
C GLN A 54 27.85 10.92 6.08
N GLY A 55 27.48 9.97 5.20
CA GLY A 55 28.16 9.75 3.92
C GLY A 55 28.08 10.95 2.98
N LYS A 56 27.01 11.75 3.07
CA LYS A 56 26.83 12.99 2.30
C LYS A 56 27.52 14.22 2.90
N LYS A 57 28.01 14.16 4.15
CA LYS A 57 28.77 15.27 4.77
C LYS A 57 30.18 15.46 4.20
N GLY A 58 30.65 14.54 3.35
CA GLY A 58 31.93 14.66 2.64
C GLY A 58 31.89 15.57 1.41
N SER A 59 30.71 15.94 0.91
CA SER A 59 30.53 16.90 -0.20
C SER A 59 30.29 18.31 0.33
N GLY A 60 30.95 18.66 1.44
CA GLY A 60 30.78 19.95 2.08
C GLY A 60 31.68 20.97 1.41
N TRP A 61 31.08 22.02 0.84
CA TRP A 61 31.59 23.38 0.53
C TRP A 61 32.94 23.55 -0.20
N PHE A 62 33.94 22.71 0.05
CA PHE A 62 35.21 22.60 -0.65
C PHE A 62 35.09 22.06 -2.08
N ASP A 63 34.02 21.33 -2.41
CA ASP A 63 33.77 20.84 -3.79
C ASP A 63 33.37 21.97 -4.76
N TRP A 64 32.96 23.13 -4.22
CA TRP A 64 32.60 24.31 -5.02
C TRP A 64 33.77 25.30 -5.22
N MET A 65 34.91 25.10 -4.54
CA MET A 65 36.09 25.95 -4.75
C MET A 65 36.91 25.41 -5.93
N PRO A 66 37.12 26.19 -7.01
CA PRO A 66 38.09 25.82 -8.04
C PRO A 66 39.49 25.82 -7.41
N SER A 67 40.24 24.73 -7.61
CA SER A 67 41.60 24.58 -7.10
C SER A 67 42.49 25.71 -7.61
N LEU A 68 43.16 26.42 -6.69
CA LEU A 68 44.19 27.42 -6.99
C LEU A 68 45.53 26.76 -7.32
#